data_AF-A0A258SQG0-F1
#
_entry.id   AF-A0A258SQG0-F1
#
_cell.length_a   1.000
_cell.length_b   1.000
_cell.length_c   1.000
_cell.angle_alpha   90.00
_cell.angle_beta   90.00
_cell.angle_gamma   90.00
#
_symmetry.space_group_name_H-M   'P 1'
#
loop_
_entity.id
_entity.type
_entity.pdbx_description
1 polymer ?
#
loop_
_entity_poly.entity_id
_entity_poly.type
_entity_poly.pdbx_seq_one_letter_code
_entity_poly.pdbx_strand_id
1 'polypeptide(L)' 'IFTKLLNDTNLLDNLVVGGIGAKAIDANDYLIYNSFSKGLFYDADGSGAGTAVQFATLNNVSTLNANDFVVI' A
#
# COMPACT_ATOMS: atom_id res chain seq x y z
N ILE A 1 -0.24 10.73 -8.63
CA ILE A 1 -1.00 9.59 -8.04
C ILE A 1 -0.55 9.37 -6.59
N PHE A 2 0.74 9.18 -6.29
CA PHE A 2 1.26 8.97 -4.93
C PHE A 2 1.45 10.24 -4.06
N THR A 3 0.58 11.24 -4.20
CA THR A 3 0.84 12.59 -3.64
C THR A 3 0.88 12.64 -2.11
N LYS A 4 0.26 11.67 -1.42
CA LYS A 4 0.29 11.59 0.05
C LYS A 4 1.62 11.08 0.62
N LEU A 5 2.38 10.34 -0.19
CA LEU A 5 3.66 9.78 0.20
C LEU A 5 4.84 10.74 -0.09
N LEU A 6 4.59 11.84 -0.80
CA LEU A 6 5.62 12.83 -1.12
C LEU A 6 6.12 13.49 0.16
N ASN A 7 7.44 13.41 0.39
CA ASN A 7 8.14 13.89 1.58
C ASN A 7 7.87 13.12 2.87
N ASP A 8 7.16 11.99 2.82
CA ASP A 8 7.10 11.11 3.98
C ASP A 8 8.45 10.41 4.15
N THR A 9 9.15 10.76 5.23
CA THR A 9 10.45 10.17 5.57
C THR A 9 10.32 8.83 6.31
N ASN A 10 9.10 8.41 6.66
CA ASN A 10 8.83 7.19 7.41
C ASN A 10 7.63 6.42 6.85
N LEU A 11 7.89 5.56 5.87
CA LEU A 11 6.87 4.70 5.28
C LEU A 11 6.44 3.52 6.17
N LEU A 12 7.03 3.31 7.35
CA LEU A 12 6.76 2.12 8.19
C LEU A 12 5.27 1.98 8.55
N ASP A 13 4.57 3.09 8.68
CA ASP A 13 3.14 3.17 9.03
C ASP A 13 2.24 3.43 7.83
N ASN A 14 2.75 3.24 6.61
CA ASN A 14 2.02 3.50 5.37
C ASN A 14 1.62 2.21 4.62
N LEU A 15 2.20 1.07 4.97
CA LEU A 15 2.02 -0.20 4.25
C LEU A 15 1.17 -1.18 5.04
N VAL A 16 0.03 -1.56 4.47
CA VAL A 16 -0.75 -2.73 4.90
C VAL A 16 -0.43 -3.93 4.02
N VAL A 17 -0.05 -5.04 4.65
CA VAL A 17 0.09 -6.35 4.00
C VAL A 17 -1.02 -7.27 4.50
N GLY A 18 -1.90 -7.71 3.58
CA GLY A 18 -3.04 -8.55 3.92
C GLY A 18 -3.37 -9.59 2.86
N GLY A 19 -4.38 -10.42 3.13
CA GLY A 19 -4.89 -11.45 2.22
C GLY A 19 -6.15 -11.00 1.49
N ILE A 20 -7.14 -11.89 1.40
CA ILE A 20 -8.47 -11.57 0.88
C ILE A 20 -9.05 -10.39 1.68
N GLY A 21 -9.48 -9.34 0.98
CA GLY A 21 -10.06 -8.14 1.60
C GLY A 21 -9.05 -7.18 2.23
N ALA A 22 -7.75 -7.31 1.91
CA ALA A 22 -6.75 -6.34 2.32
C ALA A 22 -7.18 -4.90 1.94
N LYS A 23 -7.12 -4.00 2.91
CA LYS A 23 -7.49 -2.59 2.82
C LYS A 23 -6.74 -1.80 3.90
N ALA A 24 -6.71 -0.48 3.78
CA ALA A 24 -6.25 0.41 4.83
C ALA A 24 -7.02 0.21 6.16
N ILE A 25 -6.33 0.41 7.28
CA ILE A 25 -6.81 0.16 8.65
C ILE A 25 -6.92 1.48 9.42
N ASP A 26 -5.94 2.38 9.31
CA ASP A 26 -6.00 3.74 9.85
C ASP A 26 -5.92 4.80 8.74
N ALA A 27 -5.68 6.07 9.06
CA ALA A 27 -5.81 7.18 8.10
C ALA A 27 -4.55 7.43 7.24
N ASN A 28 -3.48 6.66 7.45
CA ASN A 28 -2.20 6.85 6.78
C ASN A 28 -1.68 5.60 6.05
N ASP A 29 -2.53 4.58 5.91
CA ASP A 29 -2.26 3.37 5.14
C ASP A 29 -2.44 3.59 3.63
N TYR A 30 -1.55 4.36 2.99
CA TYR A 30 -1.69 4.68 1.57
C TYR A 30 -1.22 3.56 0.62
N LEU A 31 -0.46 2.57 1.10
CA LEU A 31 -0.02 1.41 0.32
C LEU A 31 -0.65 0.13 0.85
N ILE A 32 -1.27 -0.64 -0.06
CA ILE A 32 -1.92 -1.90 0.31
C ILE A 32 -1.41 -3.01 -0.60
N TYR A 33 -0.81 -4.04 -0.02
CA TYR A 33 -0.47 -5.27 -0.71
C TYR A 33 -1.45 -6.39 -0.35
N ASN A 34 -2.18 -6.86 -1.36
CA ASN A 34 -3.03 -8.03 -1.26
C ASN A 34 -2.25 -9.27 -1.71
N SER A 35 -1.77 -10.05 -0.74
CA SER A 35 -1.00 -11.28 -0.96
C SER A 35 -1.80 -12.43 -1.60
N PHE A 36 -3.14 -12.36 -1.61
CA PHE A 36 -3.99 -13.34 -2.30
C PHE A 36 -4.05 -13.05 -3.80
N SER A 37 -4.38 -11.82 -4.19
CA SER A 37 -4.44 -11.41 -5.60
C SER A 37 -3.08 -11.02 -6.19
N LYS A 38 -2.05 -10.89 -5.34
CA LYS A 38 -0.72 -10.36 -5.67
C LYS A 38 -0.73 -8.90 -6.13
N GLY A 39 -1.83 -8.18 -5.91
CA GLY A 39 -1.96 -6.78 -6.29
C GLY A 39 -1.36 -5.83 -5.27
N LEU A 40 -0.66 -4.80 -5.76
CA LEU A 40 -0.24 -3.64 -4.98
C LEU A 40 -1.09 -2.43 -5.39
N PHE A 41 -1.68 -1.79 -4.39
CA PHE A 41 -2.69 -0.76 -4.54
C PHE A 41 -2.25 0.52 -3.82
N TYR A 42 -2.69 1.65 -4.36
CA TYR A 42 -2.59 2.95 -3.72
C TYR A 42 -3.97 3.39 -3.25
N ASP A 43 -4.11 3.61 -1.96
CA ASP A 43 -5.29 4.25 -1.38
C ASP A 43 -5.01 5.75 -1.25
N ALA A 44 -5.80 6.59 -1.92
CA ALA A 44 -5.57 8.03 -1.93
C ALA A 44 -6.08 8.74 -0.68
N ASP A 45 -7.08 8.17 0.01
CA ASP A 45 -7.55 8.67 1.29
C ASP A 45 -6.85 8.00 2.47
N GLY A 46 -6.16 6.88 2.22
CA GLY A 46 -5.35 6.16 3.18
C GLY A 46 -6.15 5.45 4.25
N SER A 47 -7.50 5.51 4.21
CA SER A 47 -8.43 5.06 5.25
C SER A 47 -9.31 3.88 4.83
N GLY A 48 -9.25 3.48 3.56
CA GLY A 48 -10.02 2.37 3.01
C GLY A 48 -11.49 2.70 2.79
N ALA A 49 -11.88 3.96 2.96
CA ALA A 49 -13.24 4.45 2.67
C ALA A 49 -13.46 4.57 1.16
N GLY A 50 -12.44 5.02 0.43
CA GLY A 50 -12.38 5.13 -1.00
C GLY A 50 -11.93 3.84 -1.68
N THR A 51 -12.03 3.84 -3.01
CA THR A 51 -11.52 2.73 -3.82
C THR A 51 -10.02 2.90 -4.04
N ALA A 52 -9.23 1.97 -3.51
CA ALA A 52 -7.80 1.90 -3.80
C ALA A 52 -7.56 1.50 -5.27
N VAL A 53 -6.55 2.12 -5.89
CA VAL A 53 -6.21 1.90 -7.30
C VAL A 53 -5.04 0.93 -7.39
N GLN A 54 -5.23 -0.20 -8.09
CA GLN A 54 -4.13 -1.11 -8.38
C GLN A 54 -3.16 -0.46 -9.38
N PHE A 55 -1.87 -0.48 -9.05
CA PHE A 55 -0.84 0.06 -9.95
C PHE A 55 0.29 -0.95 -10.24
N ALA A 56 0.35 -2.07 -9.53
CA ALA A 56 1.28 -3.15 -9.82
C ALA A 56 0.73 -4.53 -9.43
N THR A 57 1.36 -5.57 -9.98
CA THR A 57 1.20 -6.97 -9.58
C THR A 57 2.58 -7.52 -9.22
N LEU A 58 2.74 -8.04 -8.02
CA LEU A 58 4.02 -8.51 -7.49
C LEU A 58 4.09 -10.04 -7.49
N ASN A 59 4.73 -10.60 -8.51
CA ASN A 59 4.92 -12.05 -8.62
C ASN A 59 6.15 -12.49 -7.81
N ASN A 60 6.09 -13.70 -7.23
CA ASN A 60 7.19 -14.31 -6.47
C ASN A 60 7.70 -13.48 -5.27
N VAL A 61 6.85 -12.62 -4.69
CA VAL A 61 7.15 -11.88 -3.46
C VAL A 61 6.61 -12.65 -2.26
N SER A 62 7.52 -13.13 -1.40
CA SER A 62 7.18 -13.82 -0.14
C SER A 62 6.92 -12.85 1.01
N THR A 63 7.66 -11.75 1.04
CA THR A 63 7.59 -10.70 2.06
C THR A 63 7.72 -9.35 1.37
N LEU A 64 6.93 -8.37 1.80
CA LEU A 64 7.00 -6.99 1.33
C LEU A 64 6.94 -6.08 2.54
N ASN A 65 7.92 -5.20 2.67
CA ASN A 65 8.07 -4.30 3.79
C ASN A 65 8.06 -2.85 3.30
N ALA A 66 7.72 -1.91 4.17
CA ALA A 66 7.73 -0.49 3.83
C ALA A 66 9.11 0.02 3.35
N ASN A 67 10.19 -0.57 3.86
CA ASN A 67 11.57 -0.24 3.46
C ASN A 67 11.92 -0.67 2.03
N ASP A 68 11.07 -1.47 1.38
CA ASP A 68 11.26 -1.85 -0.02
C ASP A 68 10.83 -0.73 -0.99
N PHE A 69 10.26 0.36 -0.47
CA PHE A 69 9.79 1.50 -1.23
C PHE A 69 10.69 2.72 -1.06
N VAL A 70 10.94 3.39 -2.18
CA VAL A 70 11.52 4.73 -2.23
C VAL A 70 10.60 5.59 -3.07
N VAL A 71 10.15 6.72 -2.52
CA VAL A 71 9.31 7.71 -3.22
C VAL A 71 10.20 8.91 -3.57
N ILE A 72 10.15 9.33 -4.84
CA ILE A 72 10.97 10.41 -5.41
C ILE A 72 10.11 11.50 -6.05
#